data_AF-A0AA87DER5-F1
#
_entry.id   AF-A0AA87DER5-F1
#
_cell.length_a   1.000
_cell.length_b   1.000
_cell.length_c   1.000
_cell.angle_alpha   90.00
_cell.angle_beta   90.00
_cell.angle_gamma   90.00
#
_symmetry.space_group_name_H-M   'P 1'
#
loop_
_entity.id
_entity.type
_entity.pdbx_description
1 polymer ?
#
loop_
_entity_poly.entity_id
_entity_poly.type
_entity_poly.pdbx_seq_one_letter_code
_entity_poly.pdbx_strand_id
1 'polypeptide(L)'
;MLKVTKKQVMDALRDRGAFTLKRNAEYQVGIKNNQIAVYSINSNESSYLGNTLESAIKLSEIMKEHGTEEQQDQVNKAIMDLMPGKENDDEDVLGEEWSW
;
A
#
# COMPACT_ATOMS: atom_id res chain seq x y z
N MET A 1 13.55 3.32 15.87
CA MET A 1 12.60 2.98 14.78
C MET A 1 13.15 1.79 14.01
N LEU A 2 12.43 0.67 13.98
CA LEU A 2 12.81 -0.46 13.13
C LEU A 2 12.75 0.01 11.67
N LYS A 3 13.84 -0.19 10.92
CA LYS A 3 13.91 0.17 9.51
C LYS A 3 13.08 -0.84 8.72
N VAL A 4 12.01 -0.36 8.06
CA VAL A 4 11.20 -1.20 7.17
C VAL A 4 12.07 -1.74 6.05
N THR A 5 12.10 -3.07 5.92
CA THR A 5 12.88 -3.74 4.88
C THR A 5 12.13 -3.74 3.55
N LYS A 6 12.88 -3.82 2.46
CA LYS A 6 12.32 -4.01 1.12
C LYS A 6 11.35 -5.19 1.04
N LYS A 7 11.65 -6.30 1.73
CA LYS A 7 10.79 -7.49 1.72
C LYS A 7 9.43 -7.15 2.34
N GLN A 8 9.43 -6.52 3.50
CA GLN A 8 8.20 -6.07 4.16
C GLN A 8 7.38 -5.15 3.26
N VAL A 9 8.00 -4.17 2.58
CA VAL A 9 7.29 -3.27 1.66
C VAL A 9 6.60 -4.05 0.53
N MET A 10 7.32 -4.95 -0.11
CA MET A 10 6.81 -5.72 -1.25
C MET A 10 5.73 -6.73 -0.83
N ASP A 11 5.89 -7.34 0.33
CA ASP A 11 4.93 -8.29 0.88
C ASP A 11 3.64 -7.55 1.28
N ALA A 12 3.70 -6.42 1.99
CA ALA A 12 2.52 -5.64 2.34
C ALA A 12 1.70 -5.17 1.12
N LEU A 13 2.38 -4.64 0.09
CA LEU A 13 1.70 -4.24 -1.16
C LEU A 13 1.09 -5.43 -1.89
N ARG A 14 1.74 -6.59 -1.87
CA ARG A 14 1.22 -7.81 -2.47
C ARG A 14 0.00 -8.33 -1.71
N ASP A 15 0.07 -8.38 -0.39
CA ASP A 15 -0.97 -8.93 0.47
C ASP A 15 -2.24 -8.08 0.43
N ARG A 16 -2.11 -6.77 0.25
CA ARG A 16 -3.24 -5.86 -0.02
C ARG A 16 -3.69 -5.86 -1.48
N GLY A 17 -3.05 -6.61 -2.35
CA GLY A 17 -3.46 -6.75 -3.75
C GLY A 17 -3.11 -5.57 -4.65
N ALA A 18 -2.19 -4.69 -4.23
CA ALA A 18 -1.81 -3.50 -5.02
C ALA A 18 -1.25 -3.86 -6.41
N PHE A 19 -0.66 -5.05 -6.56
CA PHE A 19 -0.12 -5.54 -7.85
C PHE A 19 -1.13 -6.31 -8.72
N THR A 20 -2.40 -6.31 -8.34
CA THR A 20 -3.45 -6.95 -9.14
C THR A 20 -3.90 -6.05 -10.29
N LEU A 21 -4.19 -6.66 -11.44
CA LEU A 21 -4.62 -5.93 -12.62
C LEU A 21 -6.01 -5.33 -12.42
N LYS A 22 -6.16 -4.03 -12.65
CA LYS A 22 -7.44 -3.31 -12.51
C LYS A 22 -7.99 -2.90 -13.86
N ARG A 23 -9.14 -3.45 -14.26
CA ARG A 23 -9.69 -3.27 -15.62
C ARG A 23 -9.99 -1.82 -16.01
N ASN A 24 -10.32 -0.97 -15.04
CA ASN A 24 -10.76 0.41 -15.28
C ASN A 24 -9.72 1.45 -14.81
N ALA A 25 -8.49 1.05 -14.48
CA ALA A 25 -7.47 1.98 -14.02
C ALA A 25 -6.76 2.64 -15.20
N GLU A 26 -6.36 3.90 -15.06
CA GLU A 26 -5.46 4.56 -16.02
C GLU A 26 -4.04 3.99 -15.91
N TYR A 27 -3.64 3.65 -14.68
CA TYR A 27 -2.33 3.10 -14.34
C TYR A 27 -2.43 1.72 -13.68
N GLN A 28 -1.50 0.83 -14.04
CA GLN A 28 -1.28 -0.44 -13.35
C GLN A 28 -0.06 -0.35 -12.45
N VAL A 29 -0.11 -1.03 -11.31
CA VAL A 29 1.03 -1.17 -10.40
C VAL A 29 1.57 -2.58 -10.53
N GLY A 30 2.88 -2.72 -10.58
CA GLY A 30 3.52 -4.03 -10.63
C GLY A 30 4.92 -4.01 -10.03
N ILE A 31 5.62 -5.13 -10.19
CA ILE A 31 7.01 -5.28 -9.78
C ILE A 31 7.87 -5.50 -11.01
N LYS A 32 8.91 -4.68 -11.19
CA LYS A 32 9.92 -4.87 -12.25
C LYS A 32 11.29 -4.46 -11.76
N ASN A 33 12.31 -5.23 -12.12
CA ASN A 33 13.68 -5.03 -11.65
C ASN A 33 13.77 -4.87 -10.12
N ASN A 34 12.94 -5.62 -9.39
CA ASN A 34 12.91 -5.61 -7.93
C ASN A 34 12.46 -4.26 -7.31
N GLN A 35 11.68 -3.50 -8.08
CA GLN A 35 11.13 -2.18 -7.73
C GLN A 35 9.63 -2.14 -8.01
N ILE A 36 8.94 -1.26 -7.28
CA ILE A 36 7.57 -0.84 -7.55
C ILE A 36 7.61 -0.07 -8.87
N ALA A 37 6.80 -0.50 -9.82
CA ALA A 37 6.66 0.11 -11.12
C ALA A 37 5.20 0.49 -11.35
N VAL A 38 4.98 1.63 -11.99
CA VAL A 38 3.68 2.13 -12.41
C VAL A 38 3.67 2.22 -13.93
N TYR A 39 2.67 1.62 -14.56
CA TYR A 39 2.53 1.52 -16.01
C TYR A 39 1.27 2.26 -16.46
N SER A 40 1.42 3.19 -17.40
CA SER A 40 0.26 3.76 -18.08
C SER A 40 -0.30 2.74 -19.06
N ILE A 41 -1.61 2.48 -19.00
CA ILE A 41 -2.27 1.57 -19.94
C ILE A 41 -2.31 2.18 -21.35
N ASN A 42 -2.35 3.51 -21.45
CA ASN A 42 -2.61 4.21 -22.71
C ASN A 42 -1.33 4.67 -23.44
N SER A 43 -0.19 4.81 -22.75
CA SER A 43 1.02 5.42 -23.33
C SER A 43 2.26 4.51 -23.35
N ASN A 44 2.18 3.25 -22.90
CA ASN A 44 3.34 2.35 -22.75
C ASN A 44 4.47 2.92 -21.86
N GLU A 45 4.21 4.02 -21.16
CA GLU A 45 5.17 4.65 -20.24
C GLU A 45 5.22 3.86 -18.94
N SER A 46 6.42 3.81 -18.35
CA SER A 46 6.66 3.13 -17.08
C SER A 46 7.51 4.00 -16.17
N SER A 47 7.06 4.18 -14.94
CA SER A 47 7.80 4.87 -13.88
C SER A 47 8.25 3.87 -12.83
N TYR A 48 9.51 3.98 -12.40
CA TYR A 48 10.10 3.10 -11.40
C TYR A 48 10.32 3.88 -10.11
N LEU A 49 9.59 3.52 -9.06
CA LEU A 49 9.56 4.29 -7.82
C LEU A 49 10.62 3.84 -6.80
N GLY A 50 11.22 2.67 -7.00
CA GLY A 50 12.14 2.04 -6.05
C GLY A 50 11.45 0.96 -5.22
N ASN A 51 11.95 0.67 -4.02
CA ASN A 51 11.47 -0.46 -3.20
C ASN A 51 11.50 -0.19 -1.69
N THR A 52 11.43 1.08 -1.32
CA THR A 52 11.41 1.54 0.08
C THR A 52 9.99 1.94 0.49
N LEU A 53 9.81 2.22 1.79
CA LEU A 53 8.57 2.81 2.29
C LEU A 53 8.25 4.16 1.60
N GLU A 54 9.27 4.98 1.34
CA GLU A 54 9.11 6.23 0.59
C GLU A 54 8.58 5.98 -0.84
N SER A 55 9.03 4.91 -1.50
CA SER A 55 8.49 4.51 -2.81
C SER A 55 7.02 4.13 -2.74
N ALA A 56 6.59 3.46 -1.66
CA ALA A 56 5.19 3.12 -1.44
C ALA A 56 4.33 4.38 -1.12
N ILE A 57 4.88 5.33 -0.36
CA ILE A 57 4.21 6.62 -0.10
C ILE A 57 4.01 7.40 -1.41
N LYS A 58 5.04 7.50 -2.25
CA LYS A 58 4.92 8.10 -3.59
C LYS A 58 3.89 7.38 -4.46
N LEU A 59 3.83 6.05 -4.37
CA LEU A 59 2.79 5.29 -5.05
C LEU A 59 1.39 5.70 -4.59
N SER A 60 1.18 5.88 -3.28
CA SER A 60 -0.10 6.36 -2.73
C SER A 60 -0.50 7.73 -3.28
N GLU A 61 0.46 8.67 -3.39
CA GLU A 61 0.20 9.99 -3.98
C GLU A 61 -0.26 9.87 -5.45
N ILE A 62 0.42 9.04 -6.25
CA ILE A 62 0.02 8.78 -7.65
C ILE A 62 -1.37 8.14 -7.70
N MET A 63 -1.66 7.14 -6.85
CA MET A 63 -2.96 6.48 -6.85
C MET A 63 -4.08 7.39 -6.34
N LYS A 64 -3.78 8.38 -5.50
CA LYS A 64 -4.76 9.39 -5.07
C LYS A 64 -5.17 10.31 -6.22
N GLU A 65 -4.24 10.63 -7.12
CA GLU A 65 -4.50 11.55 -8.24
C GLU A 65 -5.05 10.82 -9.48
N HIS A 66 -4.57 9.60 -9.75
CA HIS A 66 -4.80 8.90 -11.01
C HIS A 66 -5.24 7.44 -10.85
N GLY A 67 -5.24 6.92 -9.63
CA GLY A 67 -5.66 5.55 -9.35
C GLY A 67 -7.17 5.42 -9.20
N THR A 68 -7.64 4.19 -9.25
CA THR A 68 -9.00 3.86 -8.80
C THR A 68 -9.09 3.94 -7.27
N GLU A 69 -10.30 4.13 -6.73
CA GLU A 69 -10.54 4.07 -5.28
C GLU A 69 -10.01 2.79 -4.65
N GLU A 70 -10.15 1.65 -5.33
CA GLU A 70 -9.64 0.37 -4.88
C GLU A 70 -8.09 0.37 -4.81
N GLN A 71 -7.40 0.87 -5.83
CA GLN A 71 -5.93 0.95 -5.80
C GLN A 71 -5.44 1.87 -4.69
N GLN A 72 -6.11 2.99 -4.49
CA GLN A 72 -5.77 3.93 -3.43
C GLN A 72 -5.94 3.27 -2.06
N ASP A 73 -7.06 2.59 -1.81
CA ASP A 73 -7.32 1.88 -0.55
C ASP A 73 -6.28 0.79 -0.29
N GLN A 74 -5.97 -0.03 -1.29
CA GLN A 74 -5.00 -1.12 -1.18
C GLN A 74 -3.59 -0.61 -0.83
N VAL A 75 -3.13 0.45 -1.50
CA VAL A 75 -1.81 1.04 -1.24
C VAL A 75 -1.78 1.71 0.14
N ASN A 76 -2.82 2.43 0.51
CA ASN A 76 -2.91 3.08 1.83
C ASN A 76 -2.87 2.07 2.97
N LYS A 77 -3.63 0.98 2.87
CA LYS A 77 -3.61 -0.11 3.86
C LYS A 77 -2.23 -0.76 3.95
N ALA A 78 -1.58 -0.99 2.81
CA ALA A 78 -0.22 -1.54 2.80
C ALA A 78 0.78 -0.61 3.51
N ILE A 79 0.67 0.71 3.34
CA ILE A 79 1.51 1.68 4.05
C ILE A 79 1.21 1.65 5.55
N MET A 80 -0.07 1.57 5.96
CA MET A 80 -0.45 1.49 7.37
C MET A 80 0.13 0.23 8.05
N ASP A 81 0.12 -0.92 7.37
CA ASP A 81 0.72 -2.16 7.88
C ASP A 81 2.23 -2.05 8.15
N LEU A 82 2.91 -1.13 7.46
CA LEU A 82 4.35 -0.93 7.57
C LEU A 82 4.72 0.12 8.62
N MET A 83 3.75 0.87 9.13
CA MET A 83 3.96 1.86 10.18
C MET A 83 3.79 1.19 11.54
N PRO A 84 4.86 1.08 12.37
CA PRO A 84 4.73 0.55 13.72
C PRO A 84 3.85 1.50 14.54
N GLY A 85 2.62 1.07 14.87
CA GLY A 85 1.69 1.84 15.70
C GLY A 85 0.20 1.81 15.30
N LYS A 86 -0.26 0.85 14.50
CA LYS A 86 -1.71 0.60 14.30
C LYS A 86 -2.10 -0.88 14.41
N GLU A 87 -1.38 -1.64 15.24
CA GLU A 87 -1.94 -2.86 15.80
C GLU A 87 -2.65 -2.45 17.11
N ASN A 88 -3.99 -2.45 17.07
CA ASN A 88 -4.92 -2.54 18.20
C ASN A 88 -5.07 -1.33 19.15
N ASP A 89 -5.72 -0.24 18.70
CA ASP A 89 -6.56 0.60 19.59
C ASP A 89 -8.05 0.16 19.55
N ASP A 90 -8.33 -1.03 18.99
CA ASP A 90 -9.69 -1.63 18.92
C ASP A 90 -9.79 -2.95 19.73
N GLU A 91 -8.93 -3.18 20.73
CA GLU A 91 -9.15 -4.20 21.77
C GLU A 91 -9.07 -3.55 23.17
N ASP A 92 -10.21 -3.01 23.61
CA ASP A 92 -10.78 -3.13 24.99
C ASP A 92 -11.82 -2.03 25.26
N VAL A 93 -12.98 -2.12 24.59
CA VAL A 93 -14.22 -1.53 25.12
C VAL A 93 -15.28 -2.61 25.16
N LEU A 94 -15.12 -3.63 26.00
CA LEU A 94 -16.24 -4.42 26.52
C LEU A 94 -15.91 -4.98 27.91
N GLY A 95 -16.41 -4.28 28.93
CA GLY A 95 -16.83 -4.94 30.18
C GLY A 95 -15.93 -4.76 31.40
N GLU A 96 -15.80 -3.54 31.93
CA GLU A 96 -15.68 -3.42 33.38
C GLU A 96 -17.07 -3.63 34.00
N GLU A 97 -17.29 -4.86 34.48
CA GLU A 97 -18.36 -5.22 35.39
C GLU A 97 -18.32 -4.31 36.63
N TRP A 98 -19.34 -3.48 36.80
CA TRP A 98 -19.59 -2.82 38.08
C TRP A 98 -20.02 -3.89 39.08
N SER A 99 -19.10 -4.28 39.98
CA SER A 99 -19.39 -5.12 41.13
C SER A 99 -19.45 -4.28 42.41
N TRP A 100 -20.68 -4.18 42.94
CA TRP A 100 -21.17 -3.77 44.27
C TRP A 100 -21.04 -2.32 44.72
#